data_AF-A0A2N5DTQ7-F1
#
_entry.id   AF-A0A2N5DTQ7-F1
#
_cell.length_a   1.000
_cell.length_b   1.000
_cell.length_c   1.000
_cell.angle_alpha   90.00
_cell.angle_beta   90.00
_cell.angle_gamma   90.00
#
_symmetry.space_group_name_H-M   'P 1'
#
loop_
_entity.id
_entity.type
_entity.pdbx_description
1 polymer ?
#
loop_
_entity_poly.entity_id
_entity_poly.type
_entity_poly.pdbx_seq_one_letter_code
_entity_poly.pdbx_strand_id
1 'polypeptide(L)'
;MGIAYSYGASPSDGVSPYLKATIVSGDLTVTGYIGQGASLQIASMWTSPFEGDNAGSIAGFETAANIGQSVSNTTSVFRWNSLMVWQGAQPPSINLPLEFLAIYDPSIEVDGAIKALCAMASPELKDVEPLGRRPEVCVINIGRRFILADVVIQDVSYNLDAPRTSDGYFASNTVNLQLSGMAVQNRSEVQGLFI
;
A
#
# COMPACT_ATOMS: atom_id res chain seq x y z
N MET A 1 16.70 -25.83 -0.10
CA MET A 1 17.27 -24.47 -0.16
C MET A 1 17.15 -24.04 -1.61
N GLY A 2 16.04 -23.37 -1.95
CA GLY A 2 15.81 -22.88 -3.32
C GLY A 2 16.81 -21.79 -3.67
N ILE A 3 17.17 -21.69 -4.94
CA ILE A 3 18.05 -20.62 -5.43
C ILE A 3 17.19 -19.35 -5.48
N ALA A 4 17.43 -18.41 -4.56
CA ALA A 4 16.77 -17.11 -4.61
C ALA A 4 17.38 -16.28 -5.76
N TYR A 5 16.57 -15.87 -6.72
CA TYR A 5 16.98 -15.01 -7.81
C TYR A 5 16.86 -13.54 -7.41
N SER A 6 17.99 -12.83 -7.42
CA SER A 6 18.07 -11.42 -7.07
C SER A 6 18.20 -10.56 -8.32
N TYR A 7 17.34 -9.56 -8.45
CA TYR A 7 17.30 -8.61 -9.56
C TYR A 7 17.29 -7.18 -9.05
N GLY A 8 17.62 -6.23 -9.93
CA GLY A 8 17.60 -4.81 -9.59
C GLY A 8 18.97 -4.25 -9.20
N ALA A 9 18.96 -3.23 -8.33
CA ALA A 9 20.14 -2.50 -7.90
C ALA A 9 21.19 -3.41 -7.25
N SER A 10 22.42 -3.30 -7.74
CA SER A 10 23.56 -4.06 -7.21
C SER A 10 23.90 -3.65 -5.77
N PRO A 11 24.31 -4.58 -4.89
CA PRO A 11 24.80 -4.25 -3.56
C PRO A 11 26.03 -3.33 -3.54
N SER A 12 26.81 -3.30 -4.63
CA SER A 12 28.07 -2.55 -4.76
C SER A 12 27.94 -1.24 -5.58
N ASP A 13 26.73 -0.73 -5.77
CA ASP A 13 26.43 0.48 -6.55
C ASP A 13 26.89 1.80 -5.90
N GLY A 14 27.31 1.79 -4.63
CA GLY A 14 27.68 2.99 -3.87
C GLY A 14 26.48 3.85 -3.44
N VAL A 15 25.25 3.41 -3.71
CA VAL A 15 24.03 4.10 -3.28
C VAL A 15 23.66 3.66 -1.87
N SER A 16 23.22 4.64 -1.07
CA SER A 16 22.82 4.41 0.32
C SER A 16 21.76 3.30 0.42
N PRO A 17 21.93 2.30 1.32
CA PRO A 17 20.92 1.26 1.51
C PRO A 17 19.60 1.81 2.08
N TYR A 18 19.61 3.01 2.66
CA TYR A 18 18.41 3.69 3.15
C TYR A 18 17.55 4.30 2.02
N LEU A 19 18.10 4.39 0.80
CA LEU A 19 17.37 4.81 -0.41
C LEU A 19 16.94 3.61 -1.26
N LYS A 20 17.07 2.39 -0.74
CA LYS A 20 16.69 1.18 -1.46
C LYS A 20 15.43 0.58 -0.88
N ALA A 21 14.57 0.07 -1.73
CA ALA A 21 13.48 -0.79 -1.31
C ALA A 21 13.73 -2.20 -1.87
N THR A 22 13.52 -3.21 -1.03
CA THR A 22 13.66 -4.63 -1.40
C THR A 22 12.31 -5.30 -1.22
N ILE A 23 11.88 -5.99 -2.28
CA ILE A 23 10.63 -6.75 -2.32
C ILE A 23 11.01 -8.21 -2.52
N VAL A 24 10.53 -9.07 -1.62
CA VAL A 24 10.80 -10.51 -1.63
C VAL A 24 9.47 -11.24 -1.74
N SER A 25 9.37 -12.16 -2.69
CA SER A 25 8.20 -13.02 -2.87
C SER A 25 8.65 -14.38 -3.40
N GLY A 26 8.40 -15.44 -2.64
CA GLY A 26 8.88 -16.78 -2.95
C GLY A 26 10.39 -16.82 -3.20
N ASP A 27 10.78 -17.26 -4.40
CA ASP A 27 12.18 -17.35 -4.84
C ASP A 27 12.70 -16.07 -5.52
N LEU A 28 11.88 -15.04 -5.65
CA LEU A 28 12.24 -13.78 -6.33
C LEU A 28 12.53 -12.67 -5.32
N THR A 29 13.63 -11.96 -5.54
CA THR A 29 14.01 -10.76 -4.79
C THR A 29 14.31 -9.64 -5.77
N VAL A 30 13.68 -8.48 -5.56
CA VAL A 30 13.90 -7.27 -6.37
C VAL A 30 14.31 -6.13 -5.46
N THR A 31 15.42 -5.48 -5.76
CA THR A 31 15.87 -4.26 -5.07
C THR A 31 15.87 -3.08 -6.03
N GLY A 32 15.14 -2.00 -5.71
CA GLY A 32 15.11 -0.78 -6.51
C GLY A 32 15.49 0.45 -5.70
N TYR A 33 15.87 1.54 -6.38
CA TYR A 33 16.06 2.83 -5.72
C TYR A 33 14.71 3.50 -5.49
N ILE A 34 14.48 4.05 -4.32
CA ILE A 34 13.23 4.73 -3.99
C ILE A 34 13.18 6.06 -4.75
N GLY A 35 12.25 6.16 -5.69
CA GLY A 35 11.97 7.37 -6.45
C GLY A 35 11.18 8.40 -5.66
N GLN A 36 11.02 9.59 -6.25
CA GLN A 36 10.21 10.65 -5.64
C GLN A 36 8.72 10.28 -5.67
N GLY A 37 8.00 10.62 -4.59
CA GLY A 37 6.56 10.34 -4.47
C GLY A 37 6.20 9.05 -3.75
N ALA A 38 7.19 8.33 -3.20
CA ALA A 38 6.95 7.20 -2.32
C ALA A 38 6.11 7.61 -1.10
N SER A 39 5.01 6.90 -0.85
CA SER A 39 4.07 7.20 0.24
C SER A 39 3.47 5.93 0.82
N LEU A 40 3.20 5.96 2.13
CA LEU A 40 2.49 4.94 2.88
C LEU A 40 1.26 5.60 3.51
N GLN A 41 0.11 4.97 3.37
CA GLN A 41 -1.14 5.41 3.95
C GLN A 41 -1.71 4.34 4.88
N ILE A 42 -1.95 4.72 6.13
CA ILE A 42 -2.73 3.95 7.10
C ILE A 42 -4.01 4.74 7.36
N ALA A 43 -5.14 4.27 6.82
CA ALA A 43 -6.41 4.97 6.90
C ALA A 43 -7.37 4.31 7.90
N SER A 44 -7.94 5.12 8.80
CA SER A 44 -9.00 4.70 9.73
C SER A 44 -10.32 5.36 9.33
N MET A 45 -11.40 4.57 9.32
CA MET A 45 -12.73 5.05 8.97
C MET A 45 -13.46 5.50 10.23
N TRP A 46 -13.79 6.78 10.28
CA TRP A 46 -14.57 7.41 11.34
C TRP A 46 -15.81 8.03 10.71
N THR A 47 -16.98 7.69 11.22
CA THR A 47 -18.25 8.25 10.74
C THR A 47 -18.82 9.18 11.80
N SER A 48 -19.38 10.29 11.34
CA SER A 48 -20.11 11.20 12.21
C SER A 48 -21.48 10.61 12.52
N PRO A 49 -21.96 10.66 13.78
CA PRO A 49 -23.30 10.20 14.12
C PRO A 49 -24.43 11.00 13.43
N PHE A 50 -24.11 12.10 12.73
CA PHE A 50 -25.08 12.96 12.03
C PHE A 50 -25.14 12.71 10.50
N GLU A 51 -24.29 11.86 9.94
CA GLU A 51 -24.33 11.46 8.51
C GLU A 51 -25.46 10.42 8.28
N GLY A 52 -26.70 10.87 8.41
CA GLY A 52 -27.89 10.02 8.33
C GLY A 52 -29.15 10.63 8.96
N ASP A 53 -29.00 11.68 9.76
CA ASP A 53 -30.14 12.50 10.19
C ASP A 53 -30.56 13.42 9.03
N ASN A 54 -31.34 12.85 8.11
CA ASN A 54 -32.29 13.67 7.36
C ASN A 54 -33.11 14.43 8.41
N ALA A 55 -33.14 15.76 8.31
CA ALA A 55 -33.87 16.69 9.18
C ALA A 55 -35.41 16.54 9.06
N GLY A 56 -35.92 15.31 9.16
CA GLY A 56 -37.30 14.93 8.85
C GLY A 56 -37.84 13.72 9.62
N SER A 57 -37.12 13.15 10.59
CA SER A 57 -37.66 12.15 11.54
C SER A 57 -38.15 12.75 12.86
N ILE A 58 -38.20 14.10 12.97
CA ILE A 58 -38.97 14.81 14.01
C ILE A 58 -40.45 14.73 13.62
N ALA A 59 -41.01 13.52 13.64
CA ALA A 59 -42.42 13.23 13.45
C ALA A 59 -42.77 12.12 14.44
N GLY A 60 -42.83 12.47 15.74
CA GLY A 60 -43.22 11.49 16.76
C GLY A 60 -43.08 11.87 18.22
N PHE A 61 -42.50 13.03 18.57
CA PHE A 61 -42.40 13.48 19.98
C PHE A 61 -43.02 14.86 20.25
N GLU A 62 -43.80 15.38 19.30
CA GLU A 62 -44.52 16.66 19.44
C GLU A 62 -45.99 16.43 19.86
N THR A 63 -46.27 15.96 21.07
CA THR A 63 -47.63 16.16 21.65
C THR A 63 -47.75 16.18 23.18
N ALA A 64 -46.67 16.38 23.95
CA ALA A 64 -46.83 16.45 25.42
C ALA A 64 -45.89 17.40 26.19
N ALA A 65 -44.92 18.05 25.55
CA ALA A 65 -43.91 18.85 26.27
C ALA A 65 -43.83 20.31 25.82
N ASN A 66 -44.93 20.86 25.29
CA ASN A 66 -44.97 22.23 24.75
C ASN A 66 -45.52 23.26 25.76
N ILE A 67 -45.23 23.09 27.05
CA ILE A 67 -45.49 24.11 28.08
C ILE A 67 -44.30 24.16 29.02
N GLY A 68 -43.39 25.12 28.77
CA GLY A 68 -42.45 25.59 29.78
C GLY A 68 -40.97 25.29 29.51
N GLN A 69 -40.42 25.77 28.40
CA GLN A 69 -38.97 26.07 28.30
C GLN A 69 -38.68 27.10 27.19
N SER A 70 -39.35 28.25 27.23
CA SER A 70 -39.06 29.39 26.34
C SER A 70 -38.03 30.38 26.92
N VAL A 71 -37.25 30.01 27.94
CA VAL A 71 -36.28 30.91 28.58
C VAL A 71 -34.99 30.16 28.93
N SER A 72 -34.23 29.74 27.92
CA SER A 72 -32.77 29.65 28.02
C SER A 72 -32.22 29.37 26.64
N ASN A 73 -31.31 30.22 26.17
CA ASN A 73 -30.59 30.07 24.91
C ASN A 73 -29.50 28.99 25.04
N THR A 74 -29.87 27.81 25.56
CA THR A 74 -28.93 26.73 25.88
C THR A 74 -29.27 25.53 25.03
N THR A 75 -28.60 25.43 23.88
CA THR A 75 -28.52 24.22 23.07
C THR A 75 -27.82 23.14 23.90
N SER A 76 -28.57 22.36 24.65
CA SER A 76 -28.06 21.18 25.36
C SER A 76 -27.92 20.01 24.38
N VAL A 77 -27.07 20.16 23.36
CA VAL A 77 -26.54 19.03 22.62
C VAL A 77 -25.36 18.52 23.44
N PHE A 78 -25.58 17.44 24.20
CA PHE A 78 -24.54 16.83 25.01
C PHE A 78 -23.33 16.48 24.14
N ARG A 79 -22.11 16.82 24.62
CA ARG A 79 -20.82 16.47 24.01
C ARG A 79 -20.65 14.96 23.72
N TRP A 80 -21.45 14.11 24.38
CA TRP A 80 -21.54 12.67 24.17
C TRP A 80 -22.22 12.26 22.85
N ASN A 81 -23.06 13.11 22.25
CA ASN A 81 -23.67 12.88 20.93
C ASN A 81 -22.79 13.32 19.75
N SER A 82 -21.55 13.77 20.00
CA SER A 82 -20.64 14.27 18.96
C SER A 82 -19.35 13.46 18.82
N LEU A 83 -19.27 12.29 19.47
CA LEU A 83 -18.13 11.38 19.33
C LEU A 83 -18.24 10.63 18.01
N MET A 84 -17.19 10.70 17.20
CA MET A 84 -17.11 9.91 15.97
C MET A 84 -17.08 8.43 16.32
N VAL A 85 -17.81 7.62 15.55
CA VAL A 85 -17.83 6.16 15.71
C VAL A 85 -16.80 5.55 14.77
N TRP A 86 -15.88 4.76 15.31
CA TRP A 86 -14.93 3.99 14.49
C TRP A 86 -15.68 2.86 13.80
N GLN A 87 -15.59 2.80 12.47
CA GLN A 87 -16.27 1.77 11.66
C GLN A 87 -15.31 0.70 11.13
N GLY A 88 -14.01 0.88 11.33
CA GLY A 88 -13.00 -0.01 10.79
C GLY A 88 -11.75 0.76 10.36
N ALA A 89 -10.82 0.04 9.75
CA ALA A 89 -9.69 0.62 9.07
C ALA A 89 -9.47 -0.11 7.75
N GLN A 90 -8.81 0.56 6.83
CA GLN A 90 -8.41 -0.04 5.56
C GLN A 90 -7.03 -0.68 5.73
N PRO A 91 -6.72 -1.75 5.00
CA PRO A 91 -5.36 -2.25 4.92
C PRO A 91 -4.41 -1.14 4.45
N PRO A 92 -3.15 -1.14 4.91
CA PRO A 92 -2.19 -0.12 4.54
C PRO A 92 -1.95 -0.13 3.03
N SER A 93 -2.00 1.04 2.40
CA SER A 93 -1.72 1.22 0.98
C SER A 93 -0.37 1.91 0.81
N ILE A 94 0.44 1.43 -0.12
CA ILE A 94 1.76 1.97 -0.42
C ILE A 94 1.81 2.29 -1.90
N ASN A 95 2.17 3.52 -2.23
CA ASN A 95 2.60 3.88 -3.57
C ASN A 95 4.13 4.01 -3.55
N LEU A 96 4.81 3.18 -4.33
CA LEU A 96 6.26 3.08 -4.35
C LEU A 96 6.79 3.19 -5.79
N PRO A 97 7.24 4.37 -6.21
CA PRO A 97 8.06 4.51 -7.39
C PRO A 97 9.45 3.95 -7.13
N LEU A 98 9.87 3.00 -7.95
CA LEU A 98 11.21 2.43 -7.97
C LEU A 98 11.94 2.86 -9.24
N GLU A 99 13.11 3.45 -9.07
CA GLU A 99 14.02 3.75 -10.17
C GLU A 99 15.02 2.60 -10.31
N PHE A 100 15.21 2.16 -11.54
CA PHE A 100 16.20 1.17 -11.93
C PHE A 100 17.17 1.80 -12.92
N LEU A 101 18.45 1.57 -12.70
CA LEU A 101 19.55 2.04 -13.53
C LEU A 101 20.55 0.90 -13.69
N ALA A 102 20.93 0.61 -14.93
CA ALA A 102 21.96 -0.36 -15.23
C ALA A 102 23.36 0.25 -15.01
N ILE A 103 24.14 -0.38 -14.14
CA ILE A 103 25.55 -0.06 -13.88
C ILE A 103 26.44 -1.14 -14.52
N TYR A 104 26.07 -2.41 -14.39
CA TYR A 104 26.88 -3.54 -14.86
C TYR A 104 26.16 -4.37 -15.92
N ASP A 105 24.95 -4.84 -15.62
CA ASP A 105 24.19 -5.72 -16.51
C ASP A 105 22.73 -5.25 -16.61
N PRO A 106 22.34 -4.59 -17.73
CA PRO A 106 20.99 -4.09 -17.91
C PRO A 106 19.93 -5.21 -17.93
N SER A 107 20.31 -6.43 -18.31
CA SER A 107 19.39 -7.56 -18.41
C SER A 107 18.91 -8.04 -17.04
N ILE A 108 19.77 -7.94 -16.02
CA ILE A 108 19.48 -8.35 -14.63
C ILE A 108 18.98 -7.16 -13.80
N GLU A 109 19.62 -6.01 -13.95
CA GLU A 109 19.41 -4.84 -13.09
C GLU A 109 18.14 -4.05 -13.44
N VAL A 110 17.70 -4.08 -14.70
CA VAL A 110 16.50 -3.34 -15.15
C VAL A 110 15.45 -4.30 -15.69
N ASP A 111 15.74 -4.98 -16.79
CA ASP A 111 14.77 -5.88 -17.45
C ASP A 111 14.34 -7.03 -16.54
N GLY A 112 15.30 -7.68 -15.87
CA GLY A 112 15.06 -8.77 -14.93
C GLY A 112 14.23 -8.32 -13.73
N ALA A 113 14.51 -7.12 -13.22
CA ALA A 113 13.74 -6.52 -12.13
C ALA A 113 12.28 -6.27 -12.53
N ILE A 114 12.05 -5.66 -13.69
CA ILE A 114 10.69 -5.41 -14.21
C ILE A 114 9.95 -6.74 -14.42
N LYS A 115 10.59 -7.73 -15.05
CA LYS A 115 10.00 -9.06 -15.27
C LYS A 115 9.63 -9.74 -13.95
N ALA A 116 10.51 -9.69 -12.96
CA ALA A 116 10.26 -10.27 -11.65
C ALA A 116 9.09 -9.57 -10.93
N LEU A 117 9.00 -8.23 -10.96
CA LEU A 117 7.87 -7.49 -10.37
C LEU A 117 6.54 -7.83 -11.05
N CYS A 118 6.53 -7.92 -12.38
CA CYS A 118 5.34 -8.36 -13.12
C CYS A 118 4.94 -9.80 -12.77
N ALA A 119 5.92 -10.69 -12.59
CA ALA A 119 5.66 -12.07 -12.17
C ALA A 119 5.09 -12.13 -10.74
N MET A 120 5.64 -11.34 -9.80
CA MET A 120 5.14 -11.25 -8.43
C MET A 120 3.69 -10.73 -8.35
N ALA A 121 3.29 -9.84 -9.26
CA ALA A 121 1.93 -9.32 -9.33
C ALA A 121 0.93 -10.32 -9.94
N SER A 122 1.41 -11.29 -10.73
CA SER A 122 0.57 -12.19 -11.51
C SER A 122 0.22 -13.45 -10.71
N PRO A 123 -1.07 -13.87 -10.64
CA PRO A 123 -1.43 -15.15 -10.05
C PRO A 123 -1.05 -16.32 -10.96
N GLU A 124 -0.72 -17.46 -10.35
CA GLU A 124 -0.66 -18.75 -11.04
C GLU A 124 -2.08 -19.30 -11.25
N LEU A 125 -2.62 -19.07 -12.44
CA LEU A 125 -3.90 -19.64 -12.85
C LEU A 125 -3.67 -21.09 -13.30
N LYS A 126 -4.34 -22.05 -12.66
CA LYS A 126 -4.42 -23.42 -13.15
C LYS A 126 -5.54 -23.50 -14.18
N ASP A 127 -5.23 -23.85 -15.43
CA ASP A 127 -6.21 -23.94 -16.53
C ASP A 127 -7.31 -25.00 -16.35
N VAL A 128 -7.13 -25.98 -15.44
CA VAL A 128 -7.96 -27.21 -15.42
C VAL A 128 -8.54 -27.57 -14.04
N GLU A 129 -8.11 -26.95 -12.94
CA GLU A 129 -8.63 -27.25 -11.60
C GLU A 129 -9.36 -26.02 -11.00
N PRO A 130 -10.58 -26.18 -10.46
CA PRO A 130 -11.38 -25.08 -9.95
C PRO A 130 -10.90 -24.61 -8.55
N LEU A 131 -9.63 -24.24 -8.40
CA LEU A 131 -9.02 -23.62 -7.20
C LEU A 131 -7.71 -22.91 -7.59
N GLY A 132 -7.80 -21.78 -8.30
CA GLY A 132 -6.64 -20.95 -8.63
C GLY A 132 -5.89 -20.49 -7.36
N ARG A 133 -4.56 -20.44 -7.41
CA ARG A 133 -3.74 -20.01 -6.27
C ARG A 133 -3.71 -18.49 -6.25
N ARG A 134 -4.03 -17.87 -5.10
CA ARG A 134 -3.85 -16.43 -4.87
C ARG A 134 -2.39 -16.06 -5.18
N PRO A 135 -2.10 -14.84 -5.71
CA PRO A 135 -0.73 -14.35 -5.82
C PRO A 135 0.04 -14.53 -4.50
N GLU A 136 1.33 -14.83 -4.61
CA GLU A 136 2.17 -15.02 -3.43
C GLU A 136 2.33 -13.71 -2.66
N VAL A 137 2.40 -13.83 -1.34
CA VAL A 137 2.57 -12.69 -0.46
C VAL A 137 4.00 -12.17 -0.53
N CYS A 138 4.13 -10.86 -0.58
CA CYS A 138 5.40 -10.18 -0.64
C CYS A 138 5.77 -9.63 0.75
N VAL A 139 7.05 -9.68 1.06
CA VAL A 139 7.64 -8.92 2.16
C VAL A 139 8.37 -7.73 1.55
N ILE A 140 8.03 -6.53 2.03
CA ILE A 140 8.68 -5.30 1.60
C ILE A 140 9.54 -4.73 2.72
N ASN A 141 10.76 -4.32 2.36
CA ASN A 141 11.67 -3.57 3.20
C ASN A 141 12.02 -2.25 2.51
N ILE A 142 11.57 -1.13 3.07
CA ILE A 142 11.82 0.21 2.55
C ILE A 142 12.89 0.87 3.41
N GLY A 143 14.06 1.12 2.81
CA GLY A 143 15.15 1.87 3.39
C GLY A 143 15.66 1.33 4.73
N ARG A 144 15.49 0.02 5.01
CA ARG A 144 15.81 -0.61 6.31
C ARG A 144 15.15 0.03 7.53
N ARG A 145 14.11 0.82 7.32
CA ARG A 145 13.38 1.57 8.36
C ARG A 145 11.93 1.20 8.44
N PHE A 146 11.39 0.63 7.37
CA PHE A 146 10.02 0.18 7.33
C PHE A 146 9.98 -1.21 6.73
N ILE A 147 9.44 -2.17 7.48
CA ILE A 147 9.23 -3.53 6.99
C ILE A 147 7.75 -3.86 7.17
N LEU A 148 7.14 -4.32 6.08
CA LEU A 148 5.78 -4.84 6.10
C LEU A 148 5.78 -6.21 5.45
N ALA A 149 5.37 -7.20 6.23
CA ALA A 149 5.08 -8.54 5.74
C ALA A 149 3.63 -8.61 5.24
N ASP A 150 3.31 -9.65 4.47
CA ASP A 150 1.96 -9.92 3.96
C ASP A 150 1.39 -8.77 3.10
N VAL A 151 2.18 -8.34 2.12
CA VAL A 151 1.82 -7.32 1.14
C VAL A 151 1.52 -7.98 -0.20
N VAL A 152 0.55 -7.45 -0.94
CA VAL A 152 0.24 -7.88 -2.30
C VAL A 152 0.46 -6.71 -3.26
N ILE A 153 1.07 -7.00 -4.40
CA ILE A 153 1.21 -6.04 -5.50
C ILE A 153 -0.12 -5.96 -6.25
N GLN A 154 -0.71 -4.76 -6.30
CA GLN A 154 -1.97 -4.53 -6.98
C GLN A 154 -1.76 -4.05 -8.42
N ASP A 155 -0.74 -3.23 -8.64
CA ASP A 155 -0.44 -2.64 -9.94
C ASP A 155 1.07 -2.47 -10.12
N VAL A 156 1.52 -2.70 -11.36
CA VAL A 156 2.91 -2.50 -11.80
C VAL A 156 2.86 -1.76 -13.13
N SER A 157 3.41 -0.55 -13.16
CA SER A 157 3.51 0.25 -14.39
C SER A 157 4.94 0.70 -14.63
N TYR A 158 5.38 0.69 -15.89
CA TYR A 158 6.73 1.08 -16.29
C TYR A 158 6.71 1.69 -17.70
N ASN A 159 7.76 2.43 -18.05
CA ASN A 159 7.82 3.15 -19.33
C ASN A 159 8.36 2.26 -20.45
N LEU A 160 7.61 2.10 -21.53
CA LEU A 160 8.02 1.28 -22.68
C LEU A 160 9.03 1.96 -23.60
N ASP A 161 9.02 3.30 -23.61
CA ASP A 161 9.88 4.19 -24.38
C ASP A 161 11.17 4.57 -23.64
N ALA A 162 11.41 3.96 -22.47
CA ALA A 162 12.60 4.23 -21.67
C ALA A 162 13.89 3.91 -22.46
N PRO A 163 15.01 4.64 -22.17
CA PRO A 163 16.27 4.48 -22.90
C PRO A 163 16.74 3.03 -22.95
N ARG A 164 17.24 2.60 -24.12
CA ARG A 164 17.73 1.24 -24.35
C ARG A 164 19.20 1.22 -24.73
N THR A 165 19.85 0.14 -24.34
CA THR A 165 21.20 -0.21 -24.78
C THR A 165 21.21 -0.65 -26.24
N SER A 166 22.40 -0.78 -26.84
CA SER A 166 22.55 -1.31 -28.21
C SER A 166 21.98 -2.71 -28.37
N ASP A 167 21.92 -3.48 -27.30
CA ASP A 167 21.43 -4.86 -27.27
C ASP A 167 19.90 -4.93 -27.03
N GLY A 168 19.25 -3.77 -26.88
CA GLY A 168 17.79 -3.66 -26.77
C GLY A 168 17.23 -3.75 -25.35
N TYR A 169 18.06 -3.96 -24.33
CA TYR A 169 17.66 -3.91 -22.91
C TYR A 169 17.47 -2.48 -22.41
N PHE A 170 16.60 -2.27 -21.43
CA PHE A 170 16.46 -0.95 -20.79
C PHE A 170 17.74 -0.57 -20.03
N ALA A 171 18.27 0.62 -20.31
CA ALA A 171 19.40 1.18 -19.58
C ALA A 171 18.95 1.82 -18.25
N SER A 172 17.75 2.37 -18.22
CA SER A 172 17.11 2.95 -17.04
C SER A 172 15.60 2.90 -17.17
N ASN A 173 14.87 2.68 -16.08
CA ASN A 173 13.40 2.77 -16.08
C ASN A 173 12.88 3.16 -14.70
N THR A 174 11.68 3.73 -14.65
CA THR A 174 10.94 3.99 -13.42
C THR A 174 9.71 3.10 -13.40
N VAL A 175 9.59 2.27 -12.37
CA VAL A 175 8.47 1.37 -12.14
C VAL A 175 7.64 1.92 -11.00
N ASN A 176 6.36 2.22 -11.24
CA ASN A 176 5.45 2.61 -10.17
C ASN A 176 4.71 1.39 -9.67
N LEU A 177 4.81 1.13 -8.37
CA LEU A 177 4.15 0.02 -7.69
C LEU A 177 3.04 0.53 -6.78
N GLN A 178 1.85 -0.04 -6.91
CA GLN A 178 0.80 0.09 -5.92
C GLN A 178 0.70 -1.20 -5.14
N LEU A 179 0.90 -1.11 -3.84
CA LEU A 179 0.92 -2.24 -2.93
C LEU A 179 -0.14 -2.06 -1.86
N SER A 180 -0.69 -3.18 -1.40
CA SER A 180 -1.65 -3.18 -0.29
C SER A 180 -1.32 -4.30 0.69
N GLY A 181 -1.38 -3.99 1.99
CA GLY A 181 -1.36 -5.01 3.02
C GLY A 181 -2.57 -5.92 2.91
N MET A 182 -2.43 -7.19 3.29
CA MET A 182 -3.56 -8.12 3.25
C MET A 182 -4.56 -7.92 4.38
N ALA A 183 -4.13 -7.30 5.48
CA ALA A 183 -4.93 -7.12 6.67
C ALA A 183 -4.75 -5.73 7.28
N VAL A 184 -5.78 -5.33 8.02
CA VAL A 184 -5.76 -4.13 8.86
C VAL A 184 -4.74 -4.31 9.97
N GLN A 185 -3.91 -3.29 10.21
CA GLN A 185 -2.88 -3.30 11.24
C GLN A 185 -3.46 -2.94 12.60
N ASN A 186 -3.15 -3.74 13.62
CA ASN A 186 -3.50 -3.40 15.00
C ASN A 186 -2.60 -2.27 15.53
N ARG A 187 -3.11 -1.46 16.46
CA ARG A 187 -2.33 -0.40 17.12
C ARG A 187 -1.00 -0.90 17.70
N SER A 188 -0.99 -2.10 18.25
CA SER A 188 0.20 -2.74 18.84
C SER A 188 1.25 -3.14 17.81
N GLU A 189 0.84 -3.43 16.57
CA GLU A 189 1.71 -3.89 15.49
C GLU A 189 2.38 -2.71 14.76
N VAL A 190 1.71 -1.56 14.72
CA VAL A 190 2.22 -0.36 14.02
C VAL A 190 3.62 0.03 14.48
N GLN A 191 3.93 -0.06 15.79
CA GLN A 191 5.27 0.27 16.28
C GLN A 191 6.36 -0.66 15.74
N GLY A 192 6.03 -1.93 15.47
CA GLY A 192 6.98 -2.92 14.94
C GLY A 192 7.23 -2.78 13.44
N LEU A 193 6.41 -2.02 12.72
CA LEU A 193 6.63 -1.74 11.30
C LEU A 193 7.79 -0.75 11.08
N PHE A 194 8.08 0.10 12.07
CA PHE A 194 9.15 1.08 12.03
C PHE A 194 10.37 0.57 12.81
N ILE A 195 11.55 0.62 12.18
CA ILE A 195 12.82 0.06 12.69
C ILE A 195 13.88 1.15 12.75
#